data_AF-A0AB38G8N5-F1
#
_entry.id   AF-A0AB38G8N5-F1
#
_cell.length_a   1.000
_cell.length_b   1.000
_cell.length_c   1.000
_cell.angle_alpha   90.00
_cell.angle_beta   90.00
_cell.angle_gamma   90.00
#
_symmetry.space_group_name_H-M   'P 1'
#
loop_
_entity.id
_entity.type
_entity.pdbx_description
1 polymer ?
#
loop_
_entity_poly.entity_id
_entity_poly.type
_entity_poly.pdbx_seq_one_letter_code
_entity_poly.pdbx_strand_id
1 'polypeptide(L)'
;MFLIVLFSYNFYMIFGAWFCYGIAAALDSGTLDAYIINQLKLAHRESDLQRFLALSNRLEIIGLLIGSSLGGILYQFIGINIYVLRTTFLAASTLVSFFFFKERMKSFGLQESHVTVLKKQIQESFKELRRQLRLSVILIFDFLTQIFFQTHFQLWQSFFLSKGISNRYFPAFYIVFQVITLFSYSINIEGIKKHAGLIKFSPLIIFLPLTFFLGHLGIFLPAYFIFIFVFYVIEFILNYHFNKMVSIENISSLVSFKSTVGRLGSILLLCLLSFMVKIVAVETVMAINFMASIGFLALLGVFFKIKRN
;
A
#
# COMPACT_ATOMS: atom_id res chain seq x y z
N MET A 1 2.88 -12.28 -16.94
CA MET A 1 3.99 -11.50 -16.36
C MET A 1 5.19 -12.37 -15.98
N PHE A 2 5.07 -13.34 -15.07
CA PHE A 2 6.23 -14.11 -14.56
C PHE A 2 7.06 -14.81 -15.66
N LEU A 3 6.40 -15.46 -16.62
CA LEU A 3 7.09 -16.07 -17.77
C LEU A 3 7.80 -15.02 -18.64
N ILE A 4 7.16 -13.87 -18.86
CA ILE A 4 7.78 -12.76 -19.61
C ILE A 4 9.07 -12.34 -18.90
N VAL A 5 9.04 -12.12 -17.59
CA VAL A 5 10.25 -11.75 -16.81
C VAL A 5 11.34 -12.82 -16.91
N LEU A 6 10.99 -14.11 -16.85
CA LEU A 6 11.96 -15.21 -16.92
C LEU A 6 12.71 -15.27 -18.26
N PHE A 7 12.03 -14.94 -19.36
CA PHE A 7 12.59 -15.01 -20.71
C PHE A 7 12.96 -13.65 -21.32
N SER A 8 12.85 -12.56 -20.54
CA SER A 8 13.14 -11.21 -21.02
C SER A 8 14.62 -10.89 -20.96
N TYR A 9 15.16 -10.38 -22.07
CA TYR A 9 16.53 -9.85 -22.15
C TYR A 9 16.59 -8.35 -22.41
N ASN A 10 15.45 -7.69 -22.61
CA ASN A 10 15.39 -6.25 -22.89
C ASN A 10 14.41 -5.52 -21.96
N PHE A 11 14.64 -4.21 -21.82
CA PHE A 11 13.84 -3.35 -20.96
C PHE A 11 12.36 -3.33 -21.37
N TYR A 12 12.05 -3.30 -22.67
CA TYR A 12 10.68 -3.18 -23.17
C TYR A 12 9.80 -4.39 -22.83
N MET A 13 10.37 -5.61 -22.86
CA MET A 13 9.67 -6.82 -22.47
C MET A 13 9.41 -6.84 -20.96
N ILE A 14 10.38 -6.41 -20.15
CA ILE A 14 10.20 -6.25 -18.69
C ILE A 14 9.10 -5.22 -18.41
N PHE A 15 9.12 -4.07 -19.10
CA PHE A 15 8.08 -3.04 -19.01
C PHE A 15 6.70 -3.60 -19.37
N GLY A 16 6.59 -4.34 -20.48
CA GLY A 16 5.37 -5.03 -20.87
C GLY A 16 4.90 -6.04 -19.80
N ALA A 17 5.83 -6.75 -19.16
CA ALA A 17 5.51 -7.68 -18.09
C ALA A 17 4.85 -6.97 -16.90
N TRP A 18 5.43 -5.84 -16.46
CA TRP A 18 4.90 -5.01 -15.37
C TRP A 18 3.57 -4.34 -15.73
N PHE A 19 3.40 -3.93 -16.99
CA PHE A 19 2.12 -3.42 -17.48
C PHE A 19 1.01 -4.48 -17.40
N CYS A 20 1.29 -5.72 -17.86
CA CYS A 20 0.34 -6.83 -17.72
C CYS A 20 0.04 -7.15 -16.24
N TYR A 21 1.02 -7.03 -15.36
CA TYR A 21 0.79 -7.17 -13.92
C TYR A 21 -0.14 -6.08 -13.37
N GLY A 22 0.02 -4.83 -13.81
CA GLY A 22 -0.88 -3.74 -13.43
C GLY A 22 -2.34 -4.00 -13.85
N ILE A 23 -2.56 -4.52 -15.06
CA ILE A 23 -3.90 -4.93 -15.52
C ILE A 23 -4.43 -6.09 -14.67
N ALA A 24 -3.62 -7.13 -14.46
CA ALA A 24 -4.02 -8.28 -13.66
C ALA A 24 -4.40 -7.87 -12.23
N ALA A 25 -3.62 -7.01 -11.58
CA ALA A 25 -3.91 -6.50 -10.24
C ALA A 25 -5.18 -5.63 -10.19
N ALA A 26 -5.57 -4.99 -11.29
CA ALA A 26 -6.84 -4.27 -11.38
C ALA A 26 -8.05 -5.20 -11.61
N LEU A 27 -7.84 -6.36 -12.25
CA LEU A 27 -8.89 -7.38 -12.47
C LEU A 27 -9.08 -8.30 -11.25
N ASP A 28 -8.00 -8.54 -10.50
CA ASP A 28 -7.99 -9.37 -9.29
C ASP A 28 -8.75 -8.72 -8.13
N SER A 29 -8.99 -7.40 -8.17
CA SER A 29 -9.64 -6.68 -7.07
C SER A 29 -11.12 -7.09 -6.91
N GLY A 30 -11.36 -8.14 -6.15
CA GLY A 30 -12.62 -8.43 -5.47
C GLY A 30 -13.73 -9.05 -6.31
N THR A 31 -13.48 -9.58 -7.50
CA THR A 31 -14.54 -10.17 -8.34
C THR A 31 -15.13 -11.45 -7.74
N LEU A 32 -14.29 -12.41 -7.34
CA LEU A 32 -14.71 -13.65 -6.70
C LEU A 32 -15.22 -13.44 -5.27
N ASP A 33 -14.54 -12.60 -4.49
CA ASP A 33 -14.97 -12.29 -3.12
C ASP A 33 -16.32 -11.58 -3.10
N ALA A 34 -16.54 -10.60 -3.97
CA ALA A 34 -17.83 -9.93 -4.10
C ALA A 34 -18.93 -10.91 -4.51
N TYR A 35 -18.64 -11.85 -5.42
CA TYR A 35 -19.59 -12.89 -5.81
C TYR A 35 -20.01 -13.76 -4.62
N ILE A 36 -19.05 -14.27 -3.84
CA ILE A 36 -19.31 -15.12 -2.67
C ILE A 36 -20.07 -14.34 -1.59
N ILE A 37 -19.63 -13.11 -1.29
CA ILE A 37 -20.29 -12.22 -0.34
C ILE A 37 -21.76 -11.99 -0.72
N ASN A 38 -22.02 -11.71 -2.00
CA ASN A 38 -23.38 -11.50 -2.50
C ASN A 38 -24.24 -12.76 -2.36
N GLN A 39 -23.70 -13.95 -2.65
CA GLN A 39 -24.44 -15.21 -2.45
C GLN A 39 -24.78 -15.45 -0.98
N LEU A 40 -23.83 -15.21 -0.06
CA LEU A 40 -24.06 -15.40 1.38
C LEU A 40 -25.09 -14.40 1.93
N LYS A 41 -25.07 -13.15 1.45
CA LYS A 41 -26.07 -12.13 1.78
C LYS A 41 -27.46 -12.50 1.27
N LEU A 42 -27.59 -12.89 -0.01
CA LEU A 42 -28.87 -13.31 -0.61
C LEU A 42 -29.46 -14.55 0.07
N ALA A 43 -28.60 -15.45 0.55
CA ALA A 43 -29.02 -16.63 1.31
C ALA A 43 -29.32 -16.33 2.79
N HIS A 44 -29.25 -15.07 3.24
CA HIS A 44 -29.43 -14.64 4.63
C HIS A 44 -28.53 -15.37 5.64
N ARG A 45 -27.31 -15.74 5.23
CA ARG A 45 -26.34 -16.48 6.07
C ARG A 45 -25.30 -15.55 6.68
N GLU A 46 -25.74 -14.69 7.60
CA GLU A 46 -24.87 -13.66 8.20
C GLU A 46 -23.68 -14.24 8.97
N SER A 47 -23.86 -15.37 9.66
CA SER A 47 -22.78 -16.07 10.38
C SER A 47 -21.71 -16.63 9.42
N ASP A 48 -22.11 -17.24 8.31
CA ASP A 48 -21.20 -17.75 7.29
C ASP A 48 -20.49 -16.60 6.55
N LEU A 49 -21.18 -15.48 6.35
CA LEU A 49 -20.59 -14.27 5.79
C LEU A 49 -19.47 -13.72 6.68
N GLN A 50 -19.73 -13.55 7.99
CA GLN A 50 -18.72 -13.10 8.94
C GLN A 50 -17.53 -14.06 8.99
N ARG A 51 -17.81 -15.37 9.01
CA ARG A 51 -16.77 -16.40 9.00
C ARG A 51 -15.92 -16.39 7.73
N PHE A 52 -16.55 -16.24 6.55
CA PHE A 52 -15.86 -16.14 5.26
C PHE A 52 -14.92 -14.93 5.24
N LEU A 53 -15.42 -13.74 5.61
CA LEU A 53 -14.62 -12.50 5.64
C LEU A 53 -13.43 -12.62 6.59
N ALA A 54 -13.66 -13.16 7.80
CA ALA A 54 -12.60 -13.34 8.78
C ALA A 54 -11.54 -14.37 8.31
N LEU A 55 -11.98 -15.46 7.67
CA LEU A 55 -11.06 -16.48 7.16
C LEU A 55 -10.25 -15.96 5.97
N SER A 56 -10.89 -15.29 5.01
CA SER A 56 -10.23 -14.74 3.82
C SER A 56 -9.11 -13.77 4.21
N ASN A 57 -9.43 -12.77 5.04
CA ASN A 57 -8.45 -11.78 5.52
C ASN A 57 -7.28 -12.44 6.28
N ARG A 58 -7.56 -13.46 7.11
CA ARG A 58 -6.50 -14.18 7.84
C ARG A 58 -5.58 -14.95 6.88
N LEU A 59 -6.15 -15.63 5.90
CA LEU A 59 -5.38 -16.38 4.90
C LEU A 59 -4.53 -15.44 4.03
N GLU A 60 -5.05 -14.26 3.67
CA GLU A 60 -4.28 -13.24 2.94
C GLU A 60 -3.07 -12.77 3.74
N ILE A 61 -3.26 -12.41 5.02
CA ILE A 61 -2.16 -11.95 5.90
C ILE A 61 -1.12 -13.06 6.09
N ILE A 62 -1.56 -14.30 6.36
CA ILE A 62 -0.66 -15.45 6.51
C ILE A 62 0.09 -15.71 5.21
N GLY A 63 -0.62 -15.69 4.07
CA GLY A 63 -0.04 -15.89 2.75
C GLY A 63 0.99 -14.83 2.40
N LEU A 64 0.72 -13.56 2.71
CA LEU A 64 1.65 -12.45 2.50
C LEU A 64 2.91 -12.60 3.37
N LEU A 65 2.74 -12.91 4.67
CA LEU A 65 3.84 -13.06 5.61
C LEU A 65 4.73 -14.25 5.24
N ILE A 66 4.13 -15.42 5.00
CA ILE A 66 4.86 -16.64 4.62
C ILE A 66 5.47 -16.47 3.23
N GLY A 67 4.70 -16.00 2.26
CA GLY A 67 5.13 -15.87 0.87
C GLY A 67 6.27 -14.88 0.69
N SER A 68 6.22 -13.74 1.39
CA SER A 68 7.31 -12.76 1.34
C SER A 68 8.57 -13.24 2.07
N SER A 69 8.42 -13.87 3.23
CA SER A 69 9.55 -14.38 4.03
C SER A 69 10.24 -15.56 3.35
N LEU A 70 9.48 -16.61 3.00
CA LEU A 70 10.01 -17.77 2.30
C LEU A 70 10.50 -17.40 0.90
N GLY A 71 9.78 -16.54 0.19
CA GLY A 71 10.19 -16.06 -1.13
C GLY A 71 11.54 -15.33 -1.09
N GLY A 72 11.74 -14.45 -0.11
CA GLY A 72 13.01 -13.75 0.08
C GLY A 72 14.18 -14.69 0.39
N ILE A 73 13.95 -15.71 1.22
CA ILE A 73 14.95 -16.73 1.55
C ILE A 73 15.25 -17.62 0.33
N LEU A 74 14.22 -18.16 -0.32
CA LEU A 74 14.36 -19.02 -1.50
C LEU A 74 15.09 -18.28 -2.63
N TYR A 75 14.81 -17.00 -2.85
CA TYR A 75 15.48 -16.20 -3.88
C TYR A 75 17.01 -16.21 -3.73
N GLN A 76 17.55 -16.31 -2.51
CA GLN A 76 19.01 -16.41 -2.29
C GLN A 76 19.60 -17.73 -2.82
N PHE A 77 18.79 -18.79 -2.89
CA PHE A 77 19.23 -20.11 -3.35
C PHE A 77 18.93 -20.35 -4.83
N ILE A 78 17.75 -19.94 -5.31
CA ILE A 78 17.29 -20.26 -6.68
C ILE A 78 17.30 -19.04 -7.63
N GLY A 79 17.56 -17.84 -7.12
CA GLY A 79 17.63 -16.61 -7.91
C GLY A 79 16.36 -16.35 -8.74
N ILE A 80 16.55 -16.01 -10.01
CA ILE A 80 15.46 -15.69 -10.95
C ILE A 80 14.48 -16.86 -11.16
N ASN A 81 14.90 -18.11 -10.91
CA ASN A 81 14.03 -19.29 -11.04
C ASN A 81 12.85 -19.27 -10.05
N ILE A 82 12.83 -18.36 -9.08
CA ILE A 82 11.65 -18.10 -8.23
C ILE A 82 10.39 -17.79 -9.05
N TYR A 83 10.52 -17.24 -10.26
CA TYR A 83 9.39 -16.96 -11.15
C TYR A 83 8.73 -18.23 -11.70
N VAL A 84 9.46 -19.35 -11.80
CA VAL A 84 8.89 -20.66 -12.16
C VAL A 84 7.99 -21.16 -11.05
N LEU A 85 8.44 -21.06 -9.80
CA LEU A 85 7.65 -21.44 -8.63
C LEU A 85 6.37 -20.58 -8.53
N ARG A 86 6.48 -19.26 -8.72
CA ARG A 86 5.32 -18.35 -8.77
C ARG A 86 4.33 -18.72 -9.87
N THR A 87 4.82 -19.05 -11.06
CA THR A 87 3.97 -19.47 -12.18
C THR A 87 3.24 -20.78 -11.86
N THR A 88 3.92 -21.73 -11.22
CA THR A 88 3.34 -23.02 -10.81
C THR A 88 2.22 -22.82 -9.79
N PHE A 89 2.43 -22.01 -8.75
CA PHE A 89 1.39 -21.72 -7.76
C PHE A 89 0.21 -20.95 -8.36
N LEU A 90 0.45 -20.01 -9.28
CA LEU A 90 -0.62 -19.31 -9.97
C LEU A 90 -1.45 -20.28 -10.82
N ALA A 91 -0.80 -21.14 -11.62
CA ALA A 91 -1.49 -22.14 -12.43
C ALA A 91 -2.30 -23.11 -11.56
N ALA A 92 -1.74 -23.58 -10.44
CA ALA A 92 -2.46 -24.42 -9.49
C ALA A 92 -3.70 -23.72 -8.93
N SER A 93 -3.57 -22.44 -8.52
CA SER A 93 -4.70 -21.64 -8.03
C SER A 93 -5.78 -21.46 -9.10
N THR A 94 -5.40 -21.12 -10.34
CA THR A 94 -6.33 -20.98 -11.46
C THR A 94 -7.04 -22.29 -11.78
N LEU A 95 -6.35 -23.44 -11.74
CA LEU A 95 -6.95 -24.75 -11.98
C LEU A 95 -7.96 -25.10 -10.88
N VAL A 96 -7.63 -24.84 -9.61
CA VAL A 96 -8.57 -25.05 -8.50
C VAL A 96 -9.82 -24.20 -8.71
N SER A 97 -9.68 -22.90 -9.02
CA SER A 97 -10.82 -22.05 -9.33
C SER A 97 -11.61 -22.57 -10.54
N PHE A 98 -10.95 -22.96 -11.62
CA PHE A 98 -11.61 -23.43 -12.84
C PHE A 98 -12.44 -24.71 -12.62
N PHE A 99 -11.91 -25.69 -11.88
CA PHE A 99 -12.61 -26.97 -11.65
C PHE A 99 -13.65 -26.91 -10.54
N PHE A 100 -13.41 -26.14 -9.49
CA PHE A 100 -14.25 -26.16 -8.28
C PHE A 100 -15.23 -24.98 -8.20
N PHE A 101 -14.97 -23.86 -8.89
CA PHE A 101 -15.89 -22.73 -8.92
C PHE A 101 -17.03 -22.99 -9.91
N LYS A 102 -18.23 -23.23 -9.38
CA LYS A 102 -19.45 -23.32 -10.18
C LYS A 102 -20.24 -22.02 -10.05
N GLU A 103 -20.28 -21.26 -11.13
CA GLU A 103 -21.12 -20.07 -11.20
C GLU A 103 -22.61 -20.48 -11.21
N ARG A 104 -23.33 -20.12 -10.14
CA ARG A 104 -24.76 -20.44 -9.95
C ARG A 104 -25.71 -19.28 -10.29
N MET A 105 -25.21 -18.06 -10.41
CA MET A 105 -25.98 -16.92 -10.90
C MET A 105 -25.65 -16.65 -12.36
N LYS A 106 -26.60 -16.89 -13.27
CA LYS A 106 -26.66 -16.13 -14.52
C LYS A 106 -27.11 -14.72 -14.16
N SER A 107 -26.40 -13.70 -14.62
CA SER A 107 -26.85 -12.31 -14.50
C SER A 107 -28.20 -12.16 -15.22
N PHE A 108 -29.29 -12.11 -14.44
CA PHE A 108 -30.57 -11.66 -14.97
C PHE A 108 -30.47 -10.14 -15.21
N GLY A 109 -30.65 -9.76 -16.48
CA GLY A 109 -30.99 -8.43 -16.98
C GLY A 109 -30.45 -7.21 -16.23
N LEU A 110 -29.33 -6.66 -16.69
CA LEU A 110 -28.98 -5.26 -16.43
C LEU A 110 -29.25 -4.45 -17.70
N GLN A 111 -30.45 -3.86 -17.76
CA GLN A 111 -30.92 -3.02 -18.87
C GLN A 111 -30.64 -1.52 -18.62
N GLU A 112 -29.96 -1.17 -17.53
CA GLU A 112 -29.36 0.15 -17.38
C GLU A 112 -27.94 0.15 -17.96
N SER A 113 -27.61 1.17 -18.76
CA SER A 113 -26.24 1.38 -19.23
C SER A 113 -25.32 1.50 -18.01
N HIS A 114 -24.43 0.52 -17.84
CA HIS A 114 -23.41 0.46 -16.78
C HIS A 114 -22.61 1.77 -16.67
N VAL A 115 -22.47 2.51 -17.78
CA VAL A 115 -21.79 3.81 -17.85
C VAL A 115 -22.55 4.89 -17.08
N THR A 116 -23.88 4.91 -17.15
CA THR A 116 -24.72 5.91 -16.45
C THR A 116 -24.68 5.72 -14.94
N VAL A 117 -24.75 4.47 -14.48
CA VAL A 117 -24.63 4.13 -13.05
C VAL A 117 -23.24 4.49 -12.50
N LEU A 118 -22.19 4.14 -13.24
CA LEU A 118 -20.81 4.49 -12.88
C LEU A 118 -20.61 6.01 -12.83
N LYS A 119 -21.08 6.74 -13.85
CA LYS A 119 -20.99 8.20 -13.90
C LYS A 119 -21.69 8.85 -12.71
N LYS A 120 -22.88 8.34 -12.34
CA LYS A 120 -23.63 8.83 -11.19
C LYS A 120 -22.88 8.60 -9.87
N GLN A 121 -22.35 7.39 -9.66
CA GLN A 121 -21.55 7.06 -8.48
C GLN A 121 -20.29 7.93 -8.34
N ILE A 122 -19.60 8.20 -9.45
CA ILE A 122 -18.44 9.11 -9.47
C ILE A 122 -18.87 10.53 -9.07
N GLN A 123 -19.96 11.05 -9.66
CA GLN A 123 -20.45 12.39 -9.36
C GLN A 123 -20.89 12.55 -7.90
N GLU A 124 -21.59 11.56 -7.35
CA GLU A 124 -22.04 11.56 -5.95
C GLU A 124 -20.85 11.50 -4.98
N SER A 125 -19.84 10.67 -5.29
CA SER A 125 -18.60 10.59 -4.50
C SER A 125 -17.82 11.91 -4.50
N PHE A 126 -17.69 12.56 -5.66
CA PHE A 126 -17.06 13.88 -5.77
C PHE A 126 -17.83 14.96 -5.01
N LYS A 127 -19.17 14.90 -5.03
CA LYS A 127 -20.03 15.83 -4.28
C LYS A 127 -19.85 15.65 -2.77
N GLU A 128 -19.71 14.43 -2.28
CA GLU A 128 -19.41 14.13 -0.87
C GLU A 128 -18.04 14.67 -0.46
N LEU A 129 -17.00 14.40 -1.26
CA LEU A 129 -15.65 14.92 -1.01
C LEU A 129 -15.62 16.44 -0.91
N ARG A 130 -16.32 17.11 -1.83
CA ARG A 130 -16.40 18.58 -1.86
C ARG A 130 -17.18 19.14 -0.67
N ARG A 131 -18.21 18.43 -0.20
CA ARG A 131 -19.01 18.83 0.98
C ARG A 131 -18.26 18.64 2.29
N GLN A 132 -17.48 17.57 2.40
CA GLN A 132 -16.70 17.27 3.60
C GLN A 132 -15.22 17.61 3.40
N LEU A 133 -14.84 18.86 3.72
CA LEU A 133 -13.46 19.34 3.61
C LEU A 133 -12.45 18.40 4.30
N ARG A 134 -12.81 17.85 5.48
CA ARG A 134 -11.95 16.92 6.24
C ARG A 134 -11.65 15.63 5.48
N LEU A 135 -12.60 15.10 4.70
CA LEU A 135 -12.41 13.91 3.89
C LEU A 135 -11.42 14.17 2.75
N SER A 136 -11.57 15.32 2.08
CA SER A 136 -10.62 15.78 1.06
C SER A 136 -9.20 15.96 1.64
N VAL A 137 -9.10 16.48 2.87
CA VAL A 137 -7.82 16.63 3.57
C VAL A 137 -7.16 15.28 3.83
N ILE A 138 -7.92 14.28 4.29
CA ILE A 138 -7.40 12.93 4.49
C ILE A 138 -6.84 12.36 3.19
N LEU A 139 -7.50 12.57 2.05
CA LEU A 139 -6.97 12.14 0.75
C LEU A 139 -5.66 12.83 0.38
N ILE A 140 -5.50 14.12 0.69
CA ILE A 140 -4.25 14.84 0.44
C ILE A 140 -3.14 14.32 1.36
N PHE A 141 -3.44 14.10 2.65
CA PHE A 141 -2.50 13.48 3.58
C PHE A 141 -2.04 12.10 3.07
N ASP A 142 -2.98 11.28 2.60
CA ASP A 142 -2.71 9.94 2.05
C ASP A 142 -1.89 9.99 0.75
N PHE A 143 -2.11 11.01 -0.08
CA PHE A 143 -1.26 11.29 -1.23
C PHE A 143 0.17 11.65 -0.80
N LEU A 144 0.33 12.50 0.23
CA LEU A 144 1.64 12.93 0.71
C LEU A 144 2.42 11.80 1.39
N THR A 145 1.75 10.85 2.06
CA THR A 145 2.43 9.67 2.61
C THR A 145 3.04 8.79 1.52
N GLN A 146 2.56 8.85 0.26
CA GLN A 146 3.19 8.15 -0.86
C GLN A 146 4.63 8.58 -1.09
N ILE A 147 5.02 9.83 -0.74
CA ILE A 147 6.43 10.28 -0.85
C ILE A 147 7.31 9.35 -0.04
N PHE A 148 6.91 9.07 1.21
CA PHE A 148 7.63 8.15 2.07
C PHE A 148 7.54 6.71 1.54
N PHE A 149 6.34 6.18 1.32
CA PHE A 149 6.16 4.76 1.00
C PHE A 149 6.82 4.37 -0.32
N GLN A 150 6.72 5.20 -1.36
CA GLN A 150 7.39 4.92 -2.63
C GLN A 150 8.91 5.03 -2.47
N THR A 151 9.42 6.03 -1.76
CA THR A 151 10.87 6.13 -1.53
C THR A 151 11.39 4.93 -0.73
N HIS A 152 10.71 4.56 0.36
CA HIS A 152 11.04 3.40 1.17
C HIS A 152 11.03 2.12 0.34
N PHE A 153 9.90 1.74 -0.26
CA PHE A 153 9.78 0.43 -0.90
C PHE A 153 10.61 0.27 -2.17
N GLN A 154 10.91 1.35 -2.88
CA GLN A 154 11.68 1.27 -4.12
C GLN A 154 13.19 1.37 -3.91
N LEU A 155 13.64 2.08 -2.87
CA LEU A 155 15.05 2.41 -2.69
C LEU A 155 15.71 1.80 -1.46
N TRP A 156 14.98 1.17 -0.52
CA TRP A 156 15.58 0.63 0.71
C TRP A 156 16.71 -0.36 0.45
N GLN A 157 16.57 -1.23 -0.57
CA GLN A 157 17.59 -2.20 -0.94
C GLN A 157 18.85 -1.50 -1.46
N SER A 158 18.70 -0.58 -2.42
CA SER A 158 19.79 0.19 -2.99
C SER A 158 20.49 1.05 -1.93
N PHE A 159 19.74 1.63 -1.01
CA PHE A 159 20.27 2.40 0.12
C PHE A 159 21.07 1.53 1.09
N PHE A 160 20.59 0.32 1.41
CA PHE A 160 21.33 -0.59 2.29
C PHE A 160 22.61 -1.11 1.64
N LEU A 161 22.59 -1.39 0.32
CA LEU A 161 23.80 -1.74 -0.43
C LEU A 161 24.83 -0.61 -0.38
N SER A 162 24.39 0.65 -0.57
CA SER A 162 25.31 1.80 -0.53
C SER A 162 25.92 2.02 0.85
N LYS A 163 25.26 1.53 1.91
CA LYS A 163 25.79 1.45 3.29
C LYS A 163 26.63 0.22 3.59
N GLY A 164 26.94 -0.61 2.59
CA GLY A 164 27.76 -1.81 2.75
C GLY A 164 27.02 -2.98 3.40
N ILE A 165 25.69 -2.92 3.54
CA ILE A 165 24.89 -4.04 4.03
C ILE A 165 24.73 -5.05 2.90
N SER A 166 25.18 -6.29 3.12
CA SER A 166 25.01 -7.38 2.17
C SER A 166 23.53 -7.72 1.93
N ASN A 167 23.19 -8.01 0.67
CA ASN A 167 21.86 -8.44 0.24
C ASN A 167 21.35 -9.71 0.96
N ARG A 168 22.24 -10.52 1.56
CA ARG A 168 21.88 -11.71 2.36
C ARG A 168 20.97 -11.38 3.54
N TYR A 169 21.01 -10.14 4.02
CA TYR A 169 20.21 -9.67 5.16
C TYR A 169 18.85 -9.07 4.76
N PHE A 170 18.58 -8.90 3.46
CA PHE A 170 17.34 -8.28 2.98
C PHE A 170 16.08 -9.01 3.43
N PRO A 171 16.01 -10.35 3.44
CA PRO A 171 14.85 -11.04 3.98
C PRO A 171 14.60 -10.70 5.45
N ALA A 172 15.66 -10.63 6.27
CA ALA A 172 15.55 -10.29 7.68
C ALA A 172 15.05 -8.85 7.89
N PHE A 173 15.57 -7.88 7.15
CA PHE A 173 15.07 -6.49 7.20
C PHE A 173 13.61 -6.39 6.76
N TYR A 174 13.22 -7.11 5.72
CA TYR A 174 11.83 -7.12 5.28
C TYR A 174 10.89 -7.67 6.36
N ILE A 175 11.28 -8.74 7.07
CA ILE A 175 10.52 -9.27 8.22
C ILE A 175 10.43 -8.21 9.32
N VAL A 176 11.51 -7.51 9.64
CA VAL A 176 11.49 -6.41 10.62
C VAL A 176 10.49 -5.32 10.20
N PHE A 177 10.45 -4.94 8.92
CA PHE A 177 9.47 -3.97 8.42
C PHE A 177 8.03 -4.45 8.66
N GLN A 178 7.72 -5.72 8.35
CA GLN A 178 6.39 -6.30 8.58
C GLN A 178 6.01 -6.31 10.07
N VAL A 179 6.95 -6.67 10.93
CA VAL A 179 6.74 -6.64 12.39
C VAL A 179 6.44 -5.22 12.87
N ILE A 180 7.19 -4.22 12.39
CA ILE A 180 6.91 -2.80 12.69
C ILE A 180 5.49 -2.42 12.25
N THR A 181 5.08 -2.80 11.04
CA THR A 181 3.73 -2.53 10.52
C THR A 181 2.63 -3.14 11.41
N LEU A 182 2.79 -4.39 11.85
CA LEU A 182 1.84 -5.05 12.75
C LEU A 182 1.71 -4.31 14.09
N PHE A 183 2.83 -3.87 14.66
CA PHE A 183 2.82 -3.06 15.88
C PHE A 183 2.17 -1.69 15.67
N SER A 184 2.45 -1.01 14.56
CA SER A 184 1.84 0.28 14.22
C SER A 184 0.31 0.21 14.15
N TYR A 185 -0.25 -0.89 13.63
CA TYR A 185 -1.70 -1.09 13.53
C TYR A 185 -2.36 -1.55 14.84
N SER A 186 -1.56 -1.96 15.83
CA SER A 186 -2.05 -2.37 17.15
C SER A 186 -2.22 -1.20 18.13
N ILE A 187 -1.88 0.04 17.72
CA ILE A 187 -1.93 1.21 18.61
C ILE A 187 -3.38 1.66 18.81
N ASN A 188 -3.75 1.87 20.09
CA ASN A 188 -5.04 2.44 20.44
C ASN A 188 -5.10 3.94 20.11
N ILE A 189 -6.01 4.33 19.22
CA ILE A 189 -6.25 5.71 18.77
C ILE A 189 -6.63 6.65 19.93
N GLU A 190 -7.33 6.17 20.95
CA GLU A 190 -7.66 6.96 22.14
C GLU A 190 -6.42 7.27 22.98
N GLY A 191 -5.49 6.31 23.04
CA GLY A 191 -4.17 6.51 23.66
C GLY A 191 -3.34 7.56 22.95
N ILE A 192 -3.37 7.61 21.62
CA ILE A 192 -2.68 8.64 20.81
C ILE A 192 -3.26 10.03 21.12
N LYS A 193 -4.59 10.18 21.16
CA LYS A 193 -5.23 11.47 21.48
C LYS A 193 -4.87 11.97 22.88
N LYS A 194 -4.83 11.08 23.86
CA LYS A 194 -4.44 11.41 25.25
C LYS A 194 -3.01 11.94 25.33
N HIS A 195 -2.10 11.41 24.52
CA HIS A 195 -0.71 11.85 24.47
C HIS A 195 -0.42 12.85 23.35
N ALA A 196 -1.43 13.29 22.58
CA ALA A 196 -1.25 14.21 21.46
C ALA A 196 -0.61 15.55 21.87
N GLY A 197 -0.79 15.97 23.12
CA GLY A 197 -0.10 17.13 23.70
C GLY A 197 1.40 16.91 23.99
N LEU A 198 1.81 15.66 24.25
CA LEU A 198 3.21 15.22 24.36
C LEU A 198 3.81 14.93 22.97
N ILE A 199 2.97 14.55 22.00
CA ILE A 199 3.27 14.49 20.55
C ILE A 199 3.31 15.92 19.95
N LYS A 200 3.73 16.92 20.73
CA LYS A 200 4.60 17.99 20.21
C LYS A 200 5.97 17.38 19.88
N PHE A 201 5.98 16.31 19.07
CA PHE A 201 7.21 15.71 18.58
C PHE A 201 7.99 16.83 17.92
N SER A 202 9.15 17.08 18.51
CA SER A 202 9.99 18.22 18.23
C SER A 202 10.21 18.34 16.72
N PRO A 203 10.16 19.56 16.13
CA PRO A 203 10.53 19.78 14.73
C PRO A 203 11.87 19.13 14.33
N LEU A 204 12.69 18.74 15.31
CA LEU A 204 13.87 17.89 15.18
C LEU A 204 13.65 16.54 14.49
N ILE A 205 12.46 15.91 14.57
CA ILE A 205 12.24 14.61 13.90
C ILE A 205 12.36 14.72 12.38
N ILE A 206 12.07 15.89 11.82
CA ILE A 206 12.25 16.18 10.39
C ILE A 206 13.72 16.04 10.00
N PHE A 207 14.67 16.33 10.89
CA PHE A 207 16.10 16.28 10.60
C PHE A 207 16.75 14.93 10.89
N LEU A 208 16.02 13.99 11.50
CA LEU A 208 16.54 12.66 11.81
C LEU A 208 17.03 11.87 10.55
N PRO A 209 16.48 12.02 9.33
CA PRO A 209 17.04 11.43 8.12
C PRO A 209 18.45 11.92 7.76
N LEU A 210 18.95 13.04 8.32
CA LEU A 210 20.35 13.44 8.13
C LEU A 210 21.33 12.41 8.71
N THR A 211 20.89 11.58 9.66
CA THR A 211 21.67 10.44 10.14
C THR A 211 21.98 9.43 9.04
N PHE A 212 21.26 9.45 7.91
CA PHE A 212 21.52 8.58 6.76
C PHE A 212 22.84 8.90 6.08
N PHE A 213 23.48 10.05 6.34
CA PHE A 213 24.83 10.33 5.85
C PHE A 213 25.92 9.71 6.73
N LEU A 214 25.58 9.31 7.95
CA LEU A 214 26.52 8.65 8.85
C LEU A 214 26.81 7.23 8.36
N GLY A 215 28.06 6.78 8.54
CA GLY A 215 28.48 5.40 8.25
C GLY A 215 28.14 4.40 9.36
N HIS A 216 27.62 4.86 10.49
CA HIS A 216 27.42 4.02 11.68
C HIS A 216 26.04 3.36 11.69
N LEU A 217 26.00 2.04 11.49
CA LEU A 217 24.78 1.22 11.44
C LEU A 217 23.87 1.44 12.66
N GLY A 218 24.47 1.54 13.87
CA GLY A 218 23.73 1.73 15.12
C GLY A 218 23.02 3.09 15.25
N ILE A 219 23.26 4.05 14.34
CA ILE A 219 22.63 5.37 14.38
C ILE A 219 21.57 5.50 13.29
N PHE A 220 21.90 5.18 12.04
CA PHE A 220 20.96 5.37 10.94
C PHE A 220 19.85 4.31 10.91
N LEU A 221 20.10 3.06 11.33
CA LEU A 221 19.06 2.02 11.32
C LEU A 221 17.92 2.31 12.32
N PRO A 222 18.18 2.69 13.58
CA PRO A 222 17.11 3.12 14.47
C PRO A 222 16.32 4.32 13.92
N ALA A 223 17.01 5.32 13.34
CA ALA A 223 16.36 6.44 12.68
C ALA A 223 15.43 5.97 11.54
N TYR A 224 15.90 5.04 10.72
CA TYR A 224 15.14 4.45 9.62
C TYR A 224 13.88 3.72 10.11
N PHE A 225 14.00 2.88 11.14
CA PHE A 225 12.87 2.13 11.71
C PHE A 225 11.84 3.03 12.40
N ILE A 226 12.29 4.11 13.06
CA ILE A 226 11.39 5.13 13.63
C ILE A 226 10.50 5.72 12.52
N PHE A 227 11.07 6.04 11.36
CA PHE A 227 10.30 6.57 10.23
C PHE A 227 9.26 5.57 9.72
N ILE A 228 9.64 4.30 9.53
CA ILE A 228 8.72 3.25 9.13
C ILE A 228 7.54 3.17 10.11
N PHE A 229 7.85 3.09 11.40
CA PHE A 229 6.84 3.04 12.45
C PHE A 229 5.89 4.24 12.40
N VAL A 230 6.43 5.47 12.36
CA VAL A 230 5.66 6.72 12.33
C VAL A 230 4.73 6.76 11.11
N PHE A 231 5.23 6.43 9.92
CA PHE A 231 4.41 6.48 8.70
C PHE A 231 3.31 5.43 8.67
N TYR A 232 3.55 4.22 9.18
CA TYR A 232 2.49 3.22 9.32
C TYR A 232 1.43 3.63 10.36
N VAL A 233 1.83 4.31 11.44
CA VAL A 233 0.87 4.89 12.40
C VAL A 233 0.04 6.00 11.76
N ILE A 234 0.66 6.88 10.97
CA ILE A 234 -0.06 7.93 10.23
C ILE A 234 -1.06 7.30 9.25
N GLU A 235 -0.61 6.32 8.45
CA GLU A 235 -1.47 5.59 7.51
C GLU A 235 -2.67 4.95 8.22
N PHE A 236 -2.44 4.29 9.36
CA PHE A 236 -3.49 3.70 10.18
C PHE A 236 -4.52 4.74 10.64
N ILE A 237 -4.07 5.88 11.16
CA ILE A 237 -4.94 6.98 11.61
C ILE A 237 -5.75 7.54 10.45
N LEU A 238 -5.12 7.76 9.29
CA LEU A 238 -5.79 8.26 8.08
C LEU A 238 -6.85 7.28 7.59
N ASN A 239 -6.53 5.98 7.53
CA ASN A 239 -7.47 4.92 7.15
C ASN A 239 -8.65 4.83 8.12
N TYR A 240 -8.40 4.88 9.43
CA TYR A 240 -9.45 4.87 10.44
C TYR A 240 -10.40 6.06 10.28
N HIS A 241 -9.86 7.27 10.17
CA HIS A 241 -10.68 8.47 10.02
C HIS A 241 -11.42 8.53 8.68
N PHE A 242 -10.80 8.07 7.59
CA PHE A 242 -11.44 7.95 6.29
C PHE A 242 -12.68 7.04 6.38
N ASN A 243 -12.49 5.79 6.83
CA ASN A 243 -13.58 4.81 6.92
C ASN A 243 -14.70 5.23 7.88
N LYS A 244 -14.38 6.02 8.92
CA LYS A 244 -15.38 6.56 9.85
C LYS A 244 -16.23 7.70 9.26
N MET A 245 -15.68 8.47 8.32
CA MET A 245 -16.32 9.68 7.80
C MET A 245 -17.11 9.46 6.51
N VAL A 246 -16.72 8.45 5.73
CA VAL A 246 -17.36 8.11 4.47
C VAL A 246 -18.74 7.52 4.70
N SER A 247 -19.72 7.94 3.90
CA SER A 247 -21.08 7.40 3.90
C SER A 247 -21.13 5.92 3.51
N ILE A 248 -22.13 5.20 4.03
CA ILE A 248 -22.33 3.78 3.72
C ILE A 248 -22.62 3.59 2.22
N GLU A 249 -23.31 4.54 1.61
CA GLU A 249 -23.71 4.52 0.20
C GLU A 249 -22.51 4.68 -0.75
N ASN A 250 -21.51 5.49 -0.38
CA ASN A 250 -20.38 5.81 -1.25
C ASN A 250 -19.06 5.16 -0.84
N ILE A 251 -19.02 4.31 0.20
CA ILE A 251 -17.77 3.73 0.73
C ILE A 251 -16.95 3.01 -0.32
N SER A 252 -17.57 2.17 -1.15
CA SER A 252 -16.86 1.44 -2.21
C SER A 252 -16.23 2.39 -3.23
N SER A 253 -17.01 3.36 -3.71
CA SER A 253 -16.58 4.36 -4.70
C SER A 253 -15.47 5.26 -4.17
N LEU A 254 -15.58 5.71 -2.92
CA LEU A 254 -14.58 6.58 -2.29
C LEU A 254 -13.30 5.84 -1.91
N VAL A 255 -13.38 4.58 -1.49
CA VAL A 255 -12.19 3.71 -1.30
C VAL A 255 -11.47 3.51 -2.63
N SER A 256 -12.21 3.21 -3.71
CA SER A 256 -11.64 3.08 -5.06
C SER A 256 -11.00 4.40 -5.54
N PHE A 257 -11.67 5.53 -5.29
CA PHE A 257 -11.13 6.86 -5.63
C PHE A 257 -9.85 7.17 -4.85
N LYS A 258 -9.85 6.92 -3.53
CA LYS A 258 -8.66 7.03 -2.68
C LYS A 258 -7.50 6.22 -3.26
N SER A 259 -7.74 4.94 -3.58
CA SER A 259 -6.73 4.06 -4.18
C SER A 259 -6.21 4.62 -5.52
N THR A 260 -7.09 5.14 -6.37
CA THR A 260 -6.74 5.73 -7.65
C THR A 260 -5.86 6.98 -7.49
N VAL A 261 -6.22 7.88 -6.57
CA VAL A 261 -5.41 9.07 -6.24
C VAL A 261 -4.03 8.66 -5.72
N GLY A 262 -3.97 7.66 -4.83
CA GLY A 262 -2.71 7.12 -4.33
C GLY A 262 -1.83 6.52 -5.44
N ARG A 263 -2.42 5.79 -6.40
CA ARG A 263 -1.71 5.23 -7.56
C ARG A 263 -1.19 6.32 -8.50
N LEU A 264 -1.97 7.36 -8.77
CA LEU A 264 -1.52 8.50 -9.57
C LEU A 264 -0.37 9.24 -8.88
N GLY A 265 -0.46 9.45 -7.57
CA GLY A 265 0.65 9.99 -6.77
C GLY A 265 1.89 9.12 -6.83
N SER A 266 1.72 7.81 -6.75
CA SER A 266 2.81 6.85 -6.87
C SER A 266 3.51 6.95 -8.22
N ILE A 267 2.77 7.04 -9.34
CA ILE A 267 3.35 7.20 -10.67
C ILE A 267 4.18 8.49 -10.76
N LEU A 268 3.62 9.62 -10.31
CA LEU A 268 4.32 10.91 -10.31
C LEU A 268 5.61 10.85 -9.48
N LEU A 269 5.53 10.24 -8.30
CA LEU A 269 6.67 10.09 -7.40
C LEU A 269 7.72 9.13 -7.94
N LEU A 270 7.33 8.03 -8.57
CA LEU A 270 8.26 7.10 -9.21
C LEU A 270 9.04 7.77 -10.35
N CYS A 271 8.37 8.58 -11.18
CA CYS A 271 9.02 9.39 -12.19
C CYS A 271 10.03 10.37 -11.57
N LEU A 272 9.63 11.06 -10.49
CA LEU A 272 10.51 11.98 -9.77
C LEU A 272 11.71 11.26 -9.15
N LEU A 273 11.49 10.14 -8.46
CA LEU A 273 12.56 9.33 -7.86
C LEU A 273 13.52 8.80 -8.93
N SER A 274 13.00 8.34 -10.07
CA SER A 274 13.83 7.90 -11.20
C SER A 274 14.71 9.02 -11.74
N PHE A 275 14.21 10.25 -11.77
CA PHE A 275 15.01 11.41 -12.13
C PHE A 275 16.07 11.71 -11.04
N MET A 276 15.67 11.80 -9.77
CA MET A 276 16.56 12.13 -8.66
C MET A 276 17.74 11.17 -8.51
N VAL A 277 17.51 9.86 -8.67
CA VAL A 277 18.57 8.83 -8.53
C VAL A 277 19.60 8.89 -9.68
N LYS A 278 19.27 9.51 -10.83
CA LYS A 278 20.23 9.72 -11.92
C LYS A 278 21.22 10.85 -11.65
N ILE A 279 20.82 11.84 -10.84
CA ILE A 279 21.60 13.05 -10.59
C ILE A 279 22.22 13.10 -9.20
N VAL A 280 21.67 12.37 -8.23
CA VAL A 280 22.12 12.39 -6.83
C VAL A 280 22.20 10.97 -6.27
N ALA A 281 23.15 10.76 -5.35
CA ALA A 281 23.31 9.50 -4.61
C ALA A 281 22.04 9.09 -3.85
N VAL A 282 21.82 7.78 -3.73
CA VAL A 282 20.60 7.18 -3.16
C VAL A 282 20.39 7.63 -1.71
N GLU A 283 21.45 7.80 -0.93
CA GLU A 283 21.37 8.30 0.45
C GLU A 283 20.74 9.68 0.53
N THR A 284 21.13 10.57 -0.38
CA THR A 284 20.62 11.93 -0.44
C THR A 284 19.16 11.93 -0.89
N VAL A 285 18.80 11.11 -1.88
CA VAL A 285 17.40 10.95 -2.32
C VAL A 285 16.53 10.45 -1.18
N MET A 286 17.00 9.45 -0.43
CA MET A 286 16.31 8.91 0.74
C MET A 286 16.12 9.97 1.82
N ALA A 287 17.19 10.68 2.19
CA ALA A 287 17.13 11.73 3.21
C ALA A 287 16.15 12.84 2.80
N ILE A 288 16.29 13.42 1.60
CA ILE A 288 15.42 14.50 1.11
C ILE A 288 13.94 14.07 1.12
N ASN A 289 13.60 12.89 0.59
CA ASN A 289 12.21 12.46 0.52
C ASN A 289 11.62 12.15 1.90
N PHE A 290 12.40 11.55 2.81
CA PHE A 290 11.94 11.31 4.19
C PHE A 290 11.71 12.63 4.92
N MET A 291 12.63 13.60 4.77
CA MET A 291 12.45 14.96 5.34
C MET A 291 11.23 15.66 4.74
N ALA A 292 11.10 15.65 3.40
CA ALA A 292 10.01 16.30 2.67
C ALA A 292 8.65 15.70 3.04
N SER A 293 8.56 14.39 3.20
CA SER A 293 7.32 13.72 3.59
C SER A 293 6.78 14.22 4.93
N ILE A 294 7.59 14.29 5.99
CA ILE A 294 7.16 14.87 7.27
C ILE A 294 6.95 16.38 7.15
N GLY A 295 7.82 17.09 6.44
CA GLY A 295 7.72 18.54 6.23
C GLY A 295 6.39 18.96 5.60
N PHE A 296 5.96 18.29 4.53
CA PHE A 296 4.69 18.57 3.88
C PHE A 296 3.49 18.21 4.76
N LEU A 297 3.53 17.08 5.48
CA LEU A 297 2.48 16.71 6.42
C LEU A 297 2.34 17.74 7.55
N ALA A 298 3.46 18.25 8.07
CA ALA A 298 3.48 19.27 9.11
C ALA A 298 2.94 20.62 8.61
N LEU A 299 3.40 21.09 7.44
CA LEU A 299 2.92 22.33 6.81
C LEU A 299 1.41 22.28 6.56
N LEU A 300 0.91 21.16 6.06
CA LEU A 300 -0.51 20.98 5.80
C LEU A 300 -1.32 20.95 7.09
N GLY A 301 -0.82 20.29 8.14
CA GLY A 301 -1.40 20.32 9.48
C GLY A 301 -1.52 21.74 10.07
N VAL A 302 -0.48 22.56 9.89
CA VAL A 302 -0.49 23.98 10.33
C VAL A 302 -1.49 24.80 9.52
N PHE A 303 -1.48 24.69 8.19
CA PHE A 303 -2.40 25.42 7.31
C PHE A 303 -3.88 25.15 7.67
N PHE A 304 -4.24 23.90 7.94
CA PHE A 304 -5.60 23.55 8.35
C PHE A 304 -5.97 23.99 9.77
N LYS A 305 -4.99 24.09 10.67
CA LYS A 305 -5.21 24.66 12.01
C LYS A 305 -5.46 26.16 11.94
N ILE A 306 -4.71 26.88 11.11
CA ILE A 306 -4.86 28.33 10.90
C ILE A 306 -6.22 28.65 10.27
N LYS A 307 -6.67 27.89 9.26
CA LYS A 307 -7.97 28.13 8.60
C LYS A 307 -9.20 27.84 9.48
N ARG A 308 -9.01 27.21 10.64
CA ARG A 308 -10.08 26.86 11.59
C ARG A 308 -10.22 27.88 12.73
N ASN A 309 -9.21 28.71 12.95
CA ASN A 309 -9.27 29.88 13.84
C ASN A 309 -9.63 31.12 13.04
#